data_AF-A0A1T3C9Q9-F1
#
_entry.id   AF-A0A1T3C9Q9-F1
#
_cell.length_a   1.000
_cell.length_b   1.000
_cell.length_c   1.000
_cell.angle_alpha   90.00
_cell.angle_beta   90.00
_cell.angle_gamma   90.00
#
_symmetry.space_group_name_H-M   'P 1'
#
loop_
_entity.id
_entity.type
_entity.pdbx_description
1 polymer ?
#
loop_
_entity_poly.entity_id
_entity_poly.type
_entity_poly.pdbx_seq_one_letter_code
_entity_poly.pdbx_strand_id
1 'polypeptide(L)'
;MATTTAHASDVAAILNHTAQPYNFRFSPFLRQTYQVGLPPDRPVCKAFQSGSCPNGTRCSERHVSDGRSRDQQQPSGGLNSLVCKHWLRGLCKKGEHCEFLHEYNLRKMPECNFFMRNGM
;
A
#
# COMPACT_ATOMS: atom_id res chain seq x y z
N MET A 1 13.78 -28.66 36.69
CA MET A 1 12.49 -29.07 36.09
C MET A 1 11.83 -27.81 35.55
N ALA A 2 11.79 -27.59 34.24
CA ALA A 2 11.16 -26.42 33.64
C ALA A 2 9.95 -26.89 32.82
N THR A 3 8.77 -26.42 33.20
CA THR A 3 7.47 -26.73 32.62
C THR A 3 7.32 -26.07 31.26
N THR A 4 7.14 -26.88 30.21
CA THR A 4 6.76 -26.42 28.87
C THR A 4 5.23 -26.26 28.82
N THR A 5 4.73 -25.03 28.77
CA THR A 5 3.28 -24.76 28.61
C THR A 5 3.07 -23.50 27.76
N ALA A 6 3.51 -23.55 26.50
CA ALA A 6 3.42 -22.41 25.58
C ALA A 6 3.00 -22.77 24.13
N HIS A 7 2.26 -23.86 23.90
CA HIS A 7 1.94 -24.31 22.54
C HIS A 7 0.46 -24.17 22.11
N ALA A 8 -0.48 -23.99 23.04
CA ALA A 8 -1.91 -23.93 22.68
C ALA A 8 -2.32 -22.57 22.08
N SER A 9 -1.67 -21.47 22.48
CA SER A 9 -1.94 -20.11 21.98
C SER A 9 -1.53 -19.92 20.53
N ASP A 10 -0.49 -20.63 20.08
CA ASP A 10 0.11 -20.42 18.77
C ASP A 10 -0.74 -21.03 17.66
N VAL A 11 -1.39 -22.17 17.92
CA VAL A 11 -2.27 -22.84 16.95
C VAL A 11 -3.51 -21.98 16.66
N ALA A 12 -4.11 -21.39 17.69
CA ALA A 12 -5.25 -20.49 17.53
C ALA A 12 -4.86 -19.22 16.74
N ALA A 13 -3.65 -18.71 16.94
CA ALA A 13 -3.16 -17.55 16.20
C ALA A 13 -2.93 -17.84 14.71
N ILE A 14 -2.48 -19.06 14.38
CA ILE A 14 -2.32 -19.52 12.99
C ILE A 14 -3.69 -19.65 12.31
N LEU A 15 -4.66 -20.28 12.98
CA LEU A 15 -6.01 -20.46 12.44
C LEU A 15 -6.75 -19.13 12.22
N ASN A 16 -6.51 -18.15 13.10
CA ASN A 16 -7.13 -16.83 13.00
C ASN A 16 -6.31 -15.84 12.13
N HIS A 17 -5.21 -16.27 11.52
CA HIS A 17 -4.29 -15.41 10.77
C HIS A 17 -3.81 -14.16 11.56
N THR A 18 -3.78 -14.25 12.90
CA THR A 18 -3.31 -13.17 13.75
C THR A 18 -1.79 -13.23 13.80
N ALA A 19 -1.14 -12.47 12.91
CA ALA A 19 0.30 -12.35 12.90
C ALA A 19 0.78 -11.70 14.22
N GLN A 20 1.76 -12.33 14.87
CA GLN A 20 2.43 -11.74 16.02
C GLN A 20 3.16 -10.46 15.58
N PRO A 21 3.17 -9.39 16.39
CA PRO A 21 3.89 -8.17 16.05
C PRO A 21 5.40 -8.39 16.15
N TYR A 22 6.08 -8.55 15.01
CA TYR A 22 7.53 -8.64 14.94
C TYR A 22 8.16 -7.25 14.76
N ASN A 23 9.21 -6.96 15.52
CA ASN A 23 10.01 -5.76 15.35
C ASN A 23 11.42 -6.12 14.88
N PHE A 24 11.76 -5.75 13.65
CA PHE A 24 13.08 -6.00 13.08
C PHE A 24 13.97 -4.77 13.24
N ARG A 25 15.30 -4.97 13.21
CA ARG A 25 16.27 -3.88 13.31
C ARG A 25 16.15 -2.87 12.16
N PHE A 26 15.62 -3.29 11.00
CA PHE A 26 15.35 -2.42 9.85
C PHE A 26 13.93 -1.81 9.87
N SER A 27 13.04 -2.22 10.76
CA SER A 27 11.67 -1.69 10.82
C SER A 27 11.62 -0.16 11.01
N PRO A 28 12.48 0.48 11.84
CA PRO A 28 12.51 1.93 11.92
C PRO A 28 12.84 2.62 10.59
N PHE A 29 13.77 2.06 9.81
CA PHE A 29 14.14 2.58 8.49
C PHE A 29 12.99 2.45 7.48
N LEU A 30 12.34 1.28 7.42
CA LEU A 30 11.21 1.06 6.52
C LEU A 30 10.01 1.96 6.83
N ARG A 31 9.71 2.19 8.11
CA ARG A 31 8.66 3.12 8.54
C ARG A 31 9.02 4.56 8.17
N GLN A 32 10.27 4.97 8.36
CA GLN A 32 10.74 6.33 8.07
C GLN A 32 10.73 6.65 6.57
N THR A 33 11.26 5.74 5.75
CA THR A 33 11.55 5.99 4.32
C THR A 33 10.37 5.62 3.42
N TYR A 34 9.69 4.51 3.72
CA TYR A 34 8.68 3.92 2.84
C TYR A 34 7.29 3.88 3.48
N GLN A 35 7.14 4.29 4.75
CA GLN A 35 5.87 4.27 5.49
C GLN A 35 5.21 2.88 5.54
N VAL A 36 6.00 1.81 5.38
CA VAL A 36 5.53 0.42 5.42
C VAL A 36 5.69 -0.18 6.82
N GLY A 37 4.81 -1.11 7.17
CA GLY A 37 4.91 -1.88 8.43
C GLY A 37 4.23 -1.24 9.64
N LEU A 38 3.35 -0.26 9.43
CA LEU A 38 2.36 0.15 10.44
C LEU A 38 1.04 -0.58 10.16
N PRO A 39 0.29 -1.02 11.18
CA PRO A 39 -0.96 -1.75 10.99
C PRO A 39 -1.97 -0.91 10.18
N PRO A 40 -2.77 -1.55 9.31
CA PRO A 40 -3.80 -0.87 8.52
C PRO A 40 -4.96 -0.38 9.40
N ASP A 41 -5.22 -1.04 10.52
CA ASP A 41 -6.36 -0.80 11.41
C ASP A 41 -6.10 0.29 12.47
N ARG A 42 -5.23 1.25 12.15
CA ARG A 42 -4.90 2.36 13.05
C ARG A 42 -5.83 3.56 12.83
N PRO A 43 -6.16 4.32 13.88
CA PRO A 43 -7.07 5.47 13.75
C PRO A 43 -6.50 6.52 12.79
N VAL A 44 -7.40 7.27 12.14
CA VAL A 44 -7.03 8.38 11.26
C VAL A 44 -6.43 9.51 12.09
N CYS A 45 -5.32 10.07 11.62
CA CYS A 45 -4.65 11.15 12.32
C CYS A 45 -5.47 12.45 12.25
N LYS A 46 -5.93 12.94 13.40
CA LYS A 46 -6.74 14.18 13.47
C LYS A 46 -5.93 15.41 13.07
N ALA A 47 -4.66 15.48 13.46
CA ALA A 47 -3.77 16.60 13.11
C ALA A 47 -3.50 16.64 11.59
N PHE A 48 -3.26 15.48 10.99
CA PHE A 48 -3.11 15.38 9.54
C PHE A 48 -4.42 15.70 8.81
N GLN A 49 -5.55 15.24 9.34
CA GLN A 49 -6.88 15.57 8.81
C GLN A 49 -7.15 17.08 8.83
N SER A 50 -6.63 17.81 9.83
CA SER A 50 -6.69 19.28 9.88
C SER A 50 -5.69 20.01 8.97
N GLY A 51 -4.77 19.29 8.31
CA GLY A 51 -3.93 19.82 7.25
C GLY A 51 -2.43 19.52 7.39
N SER A 52 -1.89 19.40 8.60
CA SER A 52 -0.48 19.05 8.78
C SER A 52 -0.23 18.37 10.12
N CYS A 53 0.56 17.30 10.08
CA CYS A 53 0.95 16.53 11.26
C CYS A 53 2.41 16.82 11.60
N PRO A 54 2.73 17.28 12.83
CA PRO A 54 4.11 17.59 13.24
C PRO A 54 5.00 16.34 13.27
N ASN A 55 4.41 15.15 13.35
CA ASN A 55 5.13 13.88 13.34
C ASN A 55 5.49 13.41 11.92
N GLY A 56 4.97 14.07 10.86
CA GLY A 56 5.28 13.72 9.46
C GLY A 56 5.10 12.23 9.16
N THR A 57 6.08 11.62 8.51
CA THR A 57 6.07 10.17 8.19
C THR A 57 6.22 9.26 9.41
N ARG A 58 6.53 9.82 10.59
CA ARG A 58 6.69 9.10 11.86
C ARG A 58 5.39 9.04 12.67
N CYS A 59 4.29 9.58 12.15
CA CYS A 59 3.02 9.56 12.87
C CYS A 59 2.53 8.12 13.09
N SER A 60 2.14 7.81 14.32
CA SER A 60 1.56 6.52 14.69
C SER A 60 0.15 6.35 14.14
N GLU A 61 -0.54 7.44 13.84
CA GLU A 61 -1.90 7.44 13.27
C GLU A 61 -1.85 7.40 11.74
N ARG A 62 -2.95 6.99 11.10
CA ARG A 62 -3.03 6.87 9.63
C ARG A 62 -3.23 8.24 9.01
N HIS A 63 -2.28 8.62 8.15
CA HIS A 63 -2.45 9.74 7.23
C HIS A 63 -3.23 9.24 6.04
N VAL A 64 -4.49 9.67 5.91
CA VAL A 64 -5.28 9.42 4.71
C VAL A 64 -4.92 10.53 3.74
N SER A 65 -3.98 10.25 2.85
CA SER A 65 -3.81 11.12 1.69
C SER A 65 -5.02 10.89 0.80
N ASP A 66 -6.09 11.68 1.01
CA ASP A 66 -6.94 12.03 -0.12
C ASP A 66 -5.98 12.41 -1.24
N GLY A 67 -6.08 11.80 -2.42
CA GLY A 67 -5.06 11.82 -3.49
C GLY A 67 -4.68 13.19 -4.09
N ARG A 68 -4.83 14.26 -3.32
CA ARG A 68 -4.58 15.67 -3.58
C ARG A 68 -3.30 16.20 -2.92
N SER A 69 -2.63 15.42 -2.06
CA SER A 69 -1.36 15.84 -1.44
C SER A 69 -0.18 14.99 -1.92
N ARG A 70 -0.03 14.85 -3.24
CA ARG A 70 1.31 14.88 -3.83
C ARG A 70 1.43 16.28 -4.41
N ASP A 71 2.22 17.10 -3.75
CA ASP A 71 2.63 18.42 -4.20
C ASP A 71 3.44 18.25 -5.51
N GLN A 72 2.72 18.02 -6.60
CA GLN A 72 3.17 18.22 -7.98
C GLN A 72 1.95 18.21 -8.89
N GLN A 73 1.51 19.43 -9.21
CA GLN A 73 0.81 19.81 -10.44
C GLN A 73 0.90 18.74 -11.55
N GLN A 74 -0.21 18.09 -11.90
CA GLN A 74 -0.64 17.82 -13.30
C GLN A 74 -2.02 17.12 -13.29
N PRO A 75 -2.90 17.41 -14.26
CA PRO A 75 -4.32 17.22 -14.15
C PRO A 75 -4.70 15.75 -14.31
N SER A 76 -5.41 15.20 -13.33
CA SER A 76 -6.05 13.89 -13.43
C SER A 76 -7.29 13.97 -14.31
N GLY A 77 -7.08 14.12 -15.62
CA GLY A 77 -8.09 13.80 -16.62
C GLY A 77 -8.22 12.29 -16.72
N GLY A 78 -9.28 11.71 -16.16
CA GLY A 78 -10.00 10.49 -16.56
C GLY A 78 -9.29 9.14 -16.79
N LEU A 79 -7.96 9.07 -16.97
CA LEU A 79 -7.23 7.90 -17.48
C LEU A 79 -6.39 7.20 -16.40
N ASN A 80 -6.23 7.81 -15.23
CA ASN A 80 -5.48 7.32 -14.06
C ASN A 80 -6.10 6.07 -13.39
N SER A 81 -7.07 5.43 -14.04
CA SER A 81 -7.75 4.25 -13.52
C SER A 81 -7.27 2.94 -14.12
N LEU A 82 -6.41 2.93 -15.14
CA LEU A 82 -5.96 1.69 -15.79
C LEU A 82 -4.52 1.33 -15.43
N VAL A 83 -4.25 0.04 -15.24
CA VAL A 83 -2.92 -0.50 -14.96
C VAL A 83 -2.00 -0.37 -16.19
N CYS A 84 -0.77 0.10 -15.96
CA CYS A 84 0.23 0.26 -17.00
C CYS A 84 0.68 -1.10 -17.56
N LYS A 85 0.42 -1.35 -18.86
CA LYS A 85 0.86 -2.60 -19.54
C LYS A 85 2.38 -2.80 -19.54
N HIS A 86 3.17 -1.72 -19.53
CA HIS A 86 4.64 -1.79 -19.57
C HIS A 86 5.23 -2.06 -18.18
N TRP A 87 4.59 -1.54 -17.14
CA TRP A 87 5.00 -1.75 -15.75
C TRP A 87 4.85 -3.20 -15.33
N LEU A 88 3.77 -3.87 -15.76
CA LEU A 88 3.57 -5.31 -15.52
C LEU A 88 4.69 -6.19 -16.08
N ARG A 89 5.45 -5.68 -17.06
CA ARG A 89 6.61 -6.36 -17.65
C ARG A 89 7.95 -5.84 -17.11
N GLY A 90 7.95 -4.88 -16.19
CA GLY A 90 9.16 -4.21 -15.69
C GLY A 90 9.85 -3.29 -16.70
N LEU A 91 9.18 -2.91 -17.79
CA LEU A 91 9.77 -2.14 -18.90
C LEU A 91 9.34 -0.66 -18.91
N CYS A 92 8.57 -0.22 -17.91
CA CYS A 92 8.10 1.15 -17.85
C CYS A 92 9.25 2.11 -17.50
N LYS A 93 9.66 2.95 -18.45
CA LYS A 93 10.70 3.98 -18.24
C LYS A 93 10.19 5.24 -17.53
N LYS A 94 8.87 5.43 -17.46
CA LYS A 94 8.25 6.64 -16.88
C LYS A 94 8.25 6.65 -15.35
N GLY A 95 8.48 5.50 -14.71
CA GLY A 95 8.53 5.38 -13.24
C GLY A 95 7.31 6.02 -12.58
N GLU A 96 7.55 6.87 -11.59
CA GLU A 96 6.52 7.60 -10.84
C GLU A 96 5.74 8.64 -11.66
N HIS A 97 6.23 9.01 -12.84
CA HIS A 97 5.59 9.98 -13.74
C HIS A 97 4.77 9.29 -14.85
N CYS A 98 4.50 8.00 -14.69
CA CYS A 98 3.64 7.27 -15.62
C CYS A 98 2.18 7.74 -15.47
N GLU A 99 1.51 8.01 -16.59
CA GLU A 99 0.07 8.34 -16.64
C GLU A 99 -0.84 7.14 -16.32
N PHE A 100 -0.27 5.94 -16.21
CA PHE A 100 -0.98 4.69 -15.94
C PHE A 100 -0.60 4.14 -14.57
N LEU A 101 -1.51 3.39 -13.94
CA LEU A 101 -1.36 2.89 -12.58
C LEU A 101 -0.25 1.83 -12.47
N HIS A 102 0.64 1.99 -11.48
CA HIS A 102 1.67 1.03 -11.08
C HIS A 102 1.25 0.25 -9.83
N GLU A 103 0.04 -0.31 -9.88
CA GLU A 103 -0.55 -1.13 -8.83
C GLU A 103 -1.14 -2.38 -9.47
N TYR A 104 -0.95 -3.54 -8.83
CA TYR A 104 -1.51 -4.78 -9.33
C TYR A 104 -2.99 -4.88 -8.92
N ASN A 105 -3.86 -4.34 -9.74
CA ASN A 105 -5.30 -4.32 -9.49
C ASN A 105 -6.08 -4.88 -10.69
N LEU A 106 -6.60 -6.11 -10.54
CA LEU A 106 -7.31 -6.83 -11.60
C LEU A 106 -8.57 -6.12 -12.10
N ARG A 107 -9.21 -5.29 -11.26
CA ARG A 107 -10.43 -4.53 -11.64
C ARG A 107 -10.12 -3.34 -12.55
N LYS A 108 -8.87 -2.90 -12.54
CA LYS A 108 -8.34 -1.75 -13.28
C LYS A 108 -7.48 -2.19 -14.45
N MET A 109 -7.53 -3.47 -14.83
CA MET A 109 -6.75 -4.00 -15.93
C MET A 109 -7.33 -3.50 -17.26
N PRO A 110 -6.51 -3.08 -18.24
CA PRO A 110 -7.01 -2.74 -19.58
C PRO A 110 -7.66 -3.95 -20.24
N GLU A 111 -8.64 -3.67 -21.10
CA GLU A 111 -9.36 -4.68 -21.85
C GLU A 111 -8.45 -5.45 -22.83
N CYS A 112 -8.82 -6.69 -23.10
CA CYS A 112 -8.10 -7.52 -24.06
C CYS A 112 -8.41 -7.06 -25.48
N ASN A 113 -7.42 -6.46 -26.16
CA ASN A 113 -7.55 -5.98 -27.54
C ASN A 113 -7.96 -7.11 -28.52
N PHE A 114 -7.43 -8.32 -28.33
CA PHE A 114 -7.79 -9.48 -29.16
C PHE A 114 -9.29 -9.79 -29.07
N PHE A 115 -9.82 -9.86 -27.84
CA PHE A 115 -11.24 -10.12 -27.60
C PHE A 115 -12.13 -8.99 -28.12
N MET A 116 -11.71 -7.72 -27.96
CA MET A 116 -12.46 -6.56 -28.45
C MET A 116 -12.55 -6.49 -29.98
N ARG A 117 -11.51 -6.93 -30.69
CA ARG A 117 -11.45 -6.85 -32.16
C ARG A 117 -12.05 -8.06 -32.85
N ASN A 118 -11.85 -9.24 -32.29
CA ASN A 118 -12.25 -10.47 -32.95
C ASN A 118 -13.57 -11.01 -32.41
N GLY A 119 -14.14 -10.39 -31.36
CA GLY A 119 -15.18 -11.03 -30.58
C GLY A 119 -14.69 -12.38 -30.09
N MET A 120 -15.60 -13.30 -29.82
CA MET A 120 -15.26 -14.69 -30.12
C MET A 120 -15.19 -14.86 -31.64
#